data_AF-A0A5N6W4U9-F1
#
_entry.id   AF-A0A5N6W4U9-F1
#
_cell.length_a   1.000
_cell.length_b   1.000
_cell.length_c   1.000
_cell.angle_alpha   90.00
_cell.angle_beta   90.00
_cell.angle_gamma   90.00
#
_symmetry.space_group_name_H-M   'P 1'
#
loop_
_entity.id
_entity.type
_entity.pdbx_description
1 polymer ?
#
loop_
_entity_poly.entity_id
_entity_poly.type
_entity_poly.pdbx_seq_one_letter_code
_entity_poly.pdbx_strand_id
1 'polypeptide(L)'
;MPNSFMVYDHWIQLAVFVRHAFSTWTQLVIIINCPDQIRSQLRASMLSIHTSDPYYWHAAFARETMNVYDHAIWDLRGVVWDVKAYQKQLGSFQPQFTLLHDMARHISHNKEILDVAADTLDSIIYEQSVLDKQHPHPVDRVPWHVKDVHQQLYLTSKGIRAAKLRCVSLNERLQNEINLAFNIVSQRNEASVQMAKSAMVDNTMMKTVAIVSLVYLEPWR
;
A
#
# COMPACT_ATOMS: atom_id res chain seq x y z
N MET A 1 19.52 1.38 16.94
CA MET A 1 18.56 0.70 16.06
C MET A 1 17.23 1.42 16.20
N PRO A 2 16.83 2.34 15.30
CA PRO A 2 15.47 2.84 15.34
C PRO A 2 14.55 1.75 14.77
N ASN A 3 13.57 1.38 15.59
CA ASN A 3 12.41 0.51 15.36
C ASN A 3 12.36 -0.25 14.03
N SER A 4 12.38 -1.58 14.14
CA SER A 4 12.00 -2.51 13.08
C SER A 4 10.76 -2.01 12.35
N PHE A 5 10.89 -1.69 11.06
CA PHE A 5 9.75 -1.49 10.18
C PHE A 5 8.92 -2.77 10.23
N MET A 6 7.82 -2.74 10.98
CA MET A 6 6.83 -3.81 11.03
C MET A 6 6.06 -3.76 9.73
N VAL A 7 6.58 -4.45 8.74
CA VAL A 7 5.85 -4.78 7.53
C VAL A 7 4.80 -5.80 7.94
N TYR A 8 3.51 -5.43 7.88
CA TYR A 8 2.42 -6.24 8.41
C TYR A 8 2.28 -7.57 7.66
N ASP A 9 2.54 -8.68 8.34
CA ASP A 9 2.43 -10.06 7.83
C ASP A 9 1.03 -10.68 8.00
N HIS A 10 0.08 -9.91 8.54
CA HIS A 10 -1.27 -10.39 8.85
C HIS A 10 -2.32 -9.60 8.08
N TRP A 11 -3.01 -10.32 7.20
CA TRP A 11 -4.14 -9.80 6.45
C TRP A 11 -5.46 -10.14 7.16
N ILE A 12 -6.37 -9.18 7.17
CA ILE A 12 -7.70 -9.34 7.74
C ILE A 12 -8.71 -9.30 6.60
N GLN A 13 -9.36 -10.43 6.34
CA GLN A 13 -10.48 -10.50 5.41
C GLN A 13 -11.76 -10.01 6.08
N LEU A 14 -12.01 -8.71 6.01
CA LEU A 14 -13.25 -8.15 6.52
C LEU A 14 -14.42 -8.49 5.57
N ALA A 15 -15.50 -9.03 6.11
CA ALA A 15 -16.69 -9.35 5.34
C ALA A 15 -17.97 -8.91 6.05
N VAL A 16 -18.96 -8.48 5.29
CA VAL A 16 -20.30 -8.15 5.78
C VAL A 16 -21.34 -8.97 5.03
N PHE A 17 -22.27 -9.55 5.78
CA PHE A 17 -23.44 -10.23 5.27
C PHE A 17 -24.68 -9.54 5.84
N VAL A 18 -25.56 -9.07 4.95
CA VAL A 18 -26.82 -8.42 5.31
C VAL A 18 -27.95 -9.23 4.70
N ARG A 19 -28.89 -9.67 5.54
CA ARG A 19 -30.14 -10.29 5.10
C ARG A 19 -31.30 -9.45 5.60
N HIS A 20 -32.09 -8.95 4.66
CA HIS A 20 -33.31 -8.20 4.96
C HIS A 20 -34.53 -9.12 4.83
N ALA A 21 -35.36 -9.19 5.88
CA ALA A 21 -36.63 -9.91 5.86
C ALA A 21 -37.78 -8.91 5.66
N PHE A 22 -38.24 -8.78 4.41
CA PHE A 22 -39.29 -7.82 4.04
C PHE A 22 -40.65 -8.09 4.70
N SER A 23 -40.93 -9.34 5.10
CA SER A 23 -42.18 -9.70 5.76
C SER A 23 -42.28 -9.20 7.20
N THR A 24 -41.15 -9.08 7.90
CA THR A 24 -41.09 -8.67 9.31
C THR A 24 -40.36 -7.33 9.49
N TRP A 25 -39.88 -6.73 8.41
CA TRP A 25 -39.03 -5.54 8.41
C TRP A 25 -37.80 -5.65 9.32
N THR A 26 -37.30 -6.87 9.51
CA THR A 26 -36.12 -7.15 10.32
C THR A 26 -34.88 -7.35 9.45
N GLN A 27 -33.71 -7.01 10.01
CA GLN A 27 -32.43 -7.16 9.34
C GLN A 27 -31.50 -8.01 10.19
N LEU A 28 -30.88 -9.02 9.59
CA LEU A 28 -29.77 -9.76 10.16
C LEU A 28 -28.48 -9.29 9.52
N VAL A 29 -27.56 -8.77 10.34
CA VAL A 29 -26.25 -8.29 9.91
C VAL A 29 -25.17 -9.08 10.62
N ILE A 30 -24.28 -9.68 9.85
CA ILE A 30 -23.15 -10.44 10.34
C ILE A 30 -21.89 -9.81 9.76
N ILE A 31 -20.96 -9.44 10.62
CA ILE A 31 -19.66 -8.90 10.23
C ILE A 31 -18.58 -9.84 10.73
N ILE A 32 -17.80 -10.38 9.81
CA ILE A 32 -16.80 -11.42 10.06
C ILE A 32 -15.41 -10.78 10.02
N ASN A 33 -14.54 -11.23 10.93
CA ASN A 33 -13.16 -10.76 11.09
C ASN A 33 -13.05 -9.23 11.29
N CYS A 34 -13.99 -8.63 12.03
CA CYS A 34 -14.03 -7.18 12.27
C CYS A 34 -12.97 -6.73 13.30
N PRO A 35 -11.95 -5.95 12.89
CA PRO A 35 -11.00 -5.34 13.82
C PRO A 35 -11.71 -4.46 14.84
N ASP A 36 -11.15 -4.34 16.05
CA ASP A 36 -11.77 -3.57 17.14
C ASP A 36 -11.97 -2.09 16.77
N GLN A 37 -11.07 -1.52 15.96
CA GLN A 37 -11.21 -0.17 15.41
C GLN A 37 -12.50 -0.03 14.59
N ILE A 38 -12.71 -0.89 13.58
CA ILE A 38 -13.90 -0.86 12.73
C ILE A 38 -15.15 -1.20 13.55
N ARG A 39 -15.04 -2.13 14.50
CA ARG A 39 -16.14 -2.51 15.40
C ARG A 39 -16.66 -1.33 16.22
N SER A 40 -15.77 -0.52 16.78
CA SER A 40 -16.17 0.64 17.59
C SER A 40 -16.83 1.72 16.72
N GLN A 41 -16.31 2.00 15.52
CA GLN A 41 -16.90 2.94 14.57
C GLN A 41 -18.27 2.48 14.06
N LEU A 42 -18.43 1.20 13.75
CA LEU A 42 -19.71 0.63 13.32
C LEU A 42 -20.74 0.63 14.45
N ARG A 43 -20.33 0.33 15.70
CA ARG A 43 -21.22 0.46 16.86
C ARG A 43 -21.68 1.89 17.09
N ALA A 44 -20.79 2.87 16.95
CA ALA A 44 -21.17 4.28 17.03
C ALA A 44 -22.16 4.65 15.91
N SER A 45 -21.95 4.12 14.71
CA SER A 45 -22.85 4.31 13.57
C SER A 45 -24.21 3.64 13.75
N MET A 46 -24.34 2.58 14.57
CA MET A 46 -25.61 1.86 14.78
C MET A 46 -26.79 2.76 15.12
N LEU A 47 -26.54 3.84 15.88
CA LEU A 47 -27.59 4.77 16.30
C LEU A 47 -28.16 5.60 15.14
N SER A 48 -27.41 5.75 14.04
CA SER A 48 -27.84 6.48 12.84
C SER A 48 -28.30 5.56 11.70
N ILE A 49 -28.28 4.23 11.90
CA ILE A 49 -28.68 3.29 10.85
C ILE A 49 -30.19 3.22 10.74
N HIS A 50 -30.70 3.65 9.59
CA HIS A 50 -32.10 3.50 9.26
C HIS A 50 -32.36 2.14 8.62
N THR A 51 -33.17 1.30 9.26
CA THR A 51 -33.54 -0.04 8.75
C THR A 51 -34.47 -0.01 7.54
N SER A 52 -34.95 1.18 7.17
CA SER A 52 -35.79 1.43 6.01
C SER A 52 -35.09 1.08 4.69
N ASP A 53 -33.77 1.26 4.61
CA ASP A 53 -32.95 0.89 3.45
C ASP A 53 -32.10 -0.36 3.78
N PRO A 54 -32.22 -1.46 3.03
CA PRO A 54 -31.43 -2.67 3.25
C PRO A 54 -29.93 -2.48 2.97
N TYR A 55 -29.53 -1.45 2.22
CA TYR A 55 -28.14 -1.19 1.85
C TYR A 55 -27.39 -0.25 2.79
N TYR A 56 -28.07 0.34 3.78
CA TYR A 56 -27.42 1.27 4.72
C TYR A 56 -26.22 0.61 5.43
N TRP A 57 -26.34 -0.66 5.82
CA TRP A 57 -25.25 -1.41 6.43
C TRP A 57 -24.05 -1.61 5.50
N HIS A 58 -24.31 -1.83 4.21
CA HIS A 58 -23.25 -1.92 3.21
C HIS A 58 -22.54 -0.57 3.05
N ALA A 59 -23.29 0.54 3.04
CA ALA A 59 -22.72 1.88 2.97
C ALA A 59 -21.84 2.22 4.18
N ALA A 60 -22.35 1.99 5.40
CA ALA A 60 -21.60 2.20 6.63
C ALA A 60 -20.34 1.33 6.69
N PHE A 61 -20.48 0.04 6.38
CA PHE A 61 -19.36 -0.89 6.33
C PHE A 61 -18.29 -0.47 5.33
N ALA A 62 -18.69 -0.12 4.10
CA ALA A 62 -17.75 0.27 3.05
C ALA A 62 -16.99 1.55 3.42
N ARG A 63 -17.67 2.51 4.06
CA ARG A 63 -17.05 3.75 4.54
C ARG A 63 -15.96 3.48 5.58
N GLU A 64 -16.26 2.70 6.61
CA GLU A 64 -15.26 2.40 7.65
C GLU A 64 -14.11 1.54 7.09
N THR A 65 -14.40 0.63 6.17
CA THR A 65 -13.37 -0.15 5.47
C THR A 65 -12.45 0.76 4.65
N MET A 66 -13.02 1.73 3.93
CA MET A 66 -12.25 2.69 3.14
C MET A 66 -11.32 3.53 4.01
N ASN A 67 -11.75 3.95 5.21
CA ASN A 67 -10.89 4.68 6.14
C ASN A 67 -9.66 3.85 6.53
N VAL A 68 -9.83 2.56 6.80
CA VAL A 68 -8.72 1.65 7.12
C VAL A 68 -7.78 1.49 5.93
N TYR A 69 -8.32 1.32 4.73
CA TYR A 69 -7.50 1.22 3.52
C TYR A 69 -6.72 2.51 3.23
N ASP A 70 -7.36 3.67 3.35
CA ASP A 70 -6.68 4.95 3.14
C ASP A 70 -5.52 5.10 4.13
N HIS A 71 -5.74 4.83 5.42
CA HIS A 71 -4.69 4.86 6.43
C HIS A 71 -3.52 3.93 6.10
N ALA A 72 -3.78 2.67 5.73
CA ALA A 72 -2.72 1.73 5.36
C ALA A 72 -1.87 2.24 4.19
N ILE A 73 -2.48 2.93 3.23
CA ILE A 73 -1.79 3.51 2.07
C ILE A 73 -0.94 4.72 2.49
N TRP A 74 -1.46 5.57 3.39
CA TRP A 74 -0.69 6.69 3.93
C TRP A 74 0.53 6.22 4.72
N ASP A 75 0.38 5.14 5.49
CA ASP A 75 1.49 4.54 6.24
C ASP A 75 2.57 4.00 5.31
N LEU A 76 2.18 3.27 4.25
CA LEU A 76 3.13 2.80 3.21
C LEU A 76 3.91 3.95 2.57
N ARG A 77 3.27 5.10 2.36
CA ARG A 77 3.96 6.29 1.84
C ARG A 77 4.96 6.86 2.84
N GLY A 78 4.65 6.84 4.13
CA GLY A 78 5.56 7.26 5.21
C GLY A 78 6.85 6.45 5.18
N VAL A 79 6.74 5.12 5.07
CA VAL A 79 7.90 4.23 5.02
C VAL A 79 8.81 4.53 3.82
N VAL A 80 8.27 4.81 2.63
CA VAL A 80 9.07 5.22 1.47
C VAL A 80 9.82 6.52 1.73
N TRP A 81 9.25 7.44 2.51
CA TRP A 81 9.92 8.68 2.89
C TRP A 81 11.05 8.42 3.89
N ASP A 82 10.83 7.54 4.86
CA ASP A 82 11.82 7.23 5.90
C ASP A 82 13.03 6.52 5.32
N VAL A 83 12.83 5.61 4.35
CA VAL A 83 13.96 5.00 3.61
C VAL A 83 14.80 6.07 2.91
N LYS A 84 14.16 7.06 2.27
CA LYS A 84 14.88 8.17 1.61
C LYS A 84 15.63 9.04 2.62
N ALA A 85 15.01 9.35 3.76
CA ALA A 85 15.62 10.18 4.80
C ALA A 85 16.84 9.48 5.42
N TYR A 86 16.71 8.19 5.71
CA TYR A 86 17.78 7.37 6.27
C TYR A 86 18.98 7.26 5.31
N GLN A 87 18.73 7.05 4.02
CA GLN A 87 19.78 7.01 2.99
C GLN A 87 20.55 8.34 2.88
N LYS A 88 19.87 9.49 3.06
CA LYS A 88 20.52 10.81 3.05
C LYS A 88 21.36 11.08 4.31
N GLN A 89 20.91 10.63 5.48
CA GLN A 89 21.59 10.91 6.75
C GLN A 89 22.92 10.16 6.93
N LEU A 90 23.01 8.93 6.43
CA LEU A 90 24.17 8.08 6.72
C LEU A 90 25.44 8.41 5.91
N GLY A 91 25.34 9.19 4.85
CA GLY A 91 26.47 9.46 3.93
C GLY A 91 27.02 8.23 3.19
N SER A 92 26.69 7.02 3.66
CA SER A 92 26.92 5.74 2.99
C SER A 92 25.60 5.21 2.43
N PHE A 93 25.47 5.21 1.11
CA PHE A 93 24.34 4.59 0.45
C PHE A 93 24.43 3.06 0.59
N GLN A 94 23.65 2.50 1.51
CA GLN A 94 23.47 1.06 1.72
C GLN A 94 21.97 0.75 1.61
N PRO A 95 21.47 0.45 0.39
CA PRO A 95 20.06 0.23 0.18
C PRO A 95 19.61 -1.09 0.83
N GLN A 96 18.51 -1.03 1.60
CA GLN A 96 17.87 -2.21 2.17
C GLN A 96 16.93 -2.83 1.11
N PHE A 97 17.50 -3.57 0.15
CA PHE A 97 16.73 -4.14 -0.97
C PHE A 97 15.58 -5.06 -0.51
N THR A 98 15.77 -5.84 0.56
CA THR A 98 14.71 -6.67 1.14
C THR A 98 13.50 -5.83 1.54
N LEU A 99 13.72 -4.76 2.29
CA LEU A 99 12.67 -3.85 2.74
C LEU A 99 11.97 -3.16 1.56
N LEU A 100 12.73 -2.76 0.52
CA LEU A 100 12.15 -2.18 -0.69
C LEU A 100 11.28 -3.18 -1.47
N HIS A 101 11.70 -4.44 -1.58
CA HIS A 101 10.93 -5.48 -2.25
C HIS A 101 9.69 -5.91 -1.45
N ASP A 102 9.80 -6.01 -0.14
CA ASP A 102 8.66 -6.29 0.74
C ASP A 102 7.62 -5.18 0.60
N MET A 103 8.03 -3.90 0.62
CA MET A 103 7.11 -2.80 0.34
C MET A 103 6.43 -2.91 -1.02
N ALA A 104 7.16 -3.28 -2.08
CA ALA A 104 6.58 -3.45 -3.41
C ALA A 104 5.52 -4.57 -3.42
N ARG A 105 5.75 -5.66 -2.69
CA ARG A 105 4.78 -6.72 -2.47
C ARG A 105 3.53 -6.19 -1.76
N HIS A 106 3.68 -5.43 -0.67
CA HIS A 106 2.53 -4.88 0.05
C HIS A 106 1.72 -3.89 -0.77
N ILE A 107 2.37 -3.00 -1.54
CA ILE A 107 1.66 -2.07 -2.43
C ILE A 107 0.90 -2.83 -3.52
N SER A 108 1.52 -3.88 -4.09
CA SER A 108 0.87 -4.72 -5.10
C SER A 108 -0.36 -5.42 -4.54
N HIS A 109 -0.27 -5.97 -3.33
CA HIS A 109 -1.40 -6.60 -2.67
C HIS A 109 -2.52 -5.61 -2.31
N ASN A 110 -2.18 -4.41 -1.81
CA ASN A 110 -3.17 -3.36 -1.56
C ASN A 110 -3.92 -2.95 -2.85
N LYS A 111 -3.23 -2.93 -3.99
CA LYS A 111 -3.88 -2.68 -5.29
C LYS A 111 -4.92 -3.76 -5.60
N GLU A 112 -4.60 -5.04 -5.40
CA GLU A 112 -5.54 -6.15 -5.61
C GLU A 112 -6.78 -6.02 -4.71
N ILE A 113 -6.58 -5.69 -3.44
CA ILE A 113 -7.69 -5.48 -2.48
C ILE A 113 -8.59 -4.32 -2.93
N LEU A 114 -8.01 -3.20 -3.34
CA LEU A 114 -8.76 -2.03 -3.79
C LEU A 114 -9.52 -2.30 -5.09
N ASP A 115 -8.98 -3.18 -5.95
CA ASP A 115 -9.67 -3.64 -7.16
C ASP A 115 -10.92 -4.46 -6.82
N VAL A 116 -10.77 -5.46 -5.95
CA VAL A 116 -11.89 -6.28 -5.48
C VAL A 116 -12.93 -5.41 -4.75
N ALA A 117 -12.49 -4.47 -3.93
CA ALA A 117 -13.39 -3.59 -3.18
C ALA A 117 -14.18 -2.64 -4.11
N ALA A 118 -13.54 -2.11 -5.16
CA ALA A 118 -14.21 -1.28 -6.15
C ALA A 118 -15.28 -2.07 -6.92
N ASP A 119 -14.94 -3.28 -7.38
CA ASP A 119 -15.86 -4.16 -8.12
C ASP A 119 -17.04 -4.62 -7.24
N THR A 120 -16.77 -4.93 -5.97
CA THR A 120 -17.80 -5.28 -4.99
C THR A 120 -18.76 -4.11 -4.77
N LEU A 121 -18.26 -2.88 -4.65
CA LEU A 121 -19.12 -1.70 -4.51
C LEU A 121 -19.93 -1.40 -5.76
N ASP A 122 -19.36 -1.60 -6.95
CA ASP A 122 -20.10 -1.44 -8.20
C ASP A 122 -21.26 -2.45 -8.29
N SER A 123 -21.02 -3.69 -7.85
CA SER A 123 -22.06 -4.72 -7.74
C SER A 123 -23.15 -4.34 -6.73
N ILE A 124 -22.78 -3.83 -5.55
CA ILE A 124 -23.75 -3.38 -4.53
C ILE A 124 -24.60 -2.22 -5.04
N ILE A 125 -23.98 -1.22 -5.68
CA ILE A 125 -24.69 -0.07 -6.27
C ILE A 125 -25.64 -0.53 -7.38
N TYR A 126 -25.19 -1.47 -8.22
CA TYR A 126 -26.03 -2.06 -9.25
C TYR A 126 -27.25 -2.76 -8.66
N GLU A 127 -27.07 -3.65 -7.68
CA GLU A 127 -28.16 -4.39 -7.03
C GLU A 127 -29.14 -3.45 -6.31
N GLN A 128 -28.64 -2.40 -5.65
CA GLN A 128 -29.50 -1.35 -5.06
C GLN A 128 -30.38 -0.69 -6.13
N SER A 129 -29.78 -0.33 -7.27
CA SER A 129 -30.54 0.29 -8.38
C SER A 129 -31.58 -0.65 -8.99
N VAL A 130 -31.33 -1.96 -8.98
CA VAL A 130 -32.29 -2.98 -9.43
C VAL A 130 -33.43 -3.11 -8.42
N LEU A 131 -33.13 -3.16 -7.13
CA LEU A 131 -34.13 -3.23 -6.07
C LEU A 131 -35.07 -2.02 -6.11
N ASP A 132 -34.51 -0.81 -6.28
CA ASP A 132 -35.27 0.44 -6.36
C ASP A 132 -36.23 0.46 -7.55
N LYS A 133 -35.87 -0.17 -8.68
CA LYS A 133 -36.74 -0.32 -9.86
C LYS A 133 -37.82 -1.37 -9.65
N GLN A 134 -37.50 -2.49 -9.02
CA GLN A 134 -38.43 -3.61 -8.81
C GLN A 134 -39.47 -3.33 -7.71
N HIS A 135 -39.09 -2.54 -6.71
CA HIS A 135 -39.97 -2.15 -5.61
C HIS A 135 -40.03 -0.62 -5.54
N PRO A 136 -40.79 0.04 -6.43
CA PRO A 136 -41.00 1.48 -6.37
C PRO A 136 -41.51 1.83 -4.97
N HIS A 137 -40.66 2.53 -4.23
CA HIS A 137 -40.81 3.04 -2.86
C HIS A 137 -42.19 2.74 -2.22
N PRO A 138 -42.26 1.87 -1.18
CA PRO A 138 -43.40 1.89 -0.29
C PRO A 138 -43.57 3.32 0.22
N VAL A 139 -44.82 3.78 0.39
CA VAL A 139 -45.16 5.13 0.87
C VAL A 139 -44.41 5.50 2.17
N ASP A 140 -43.93 4.51 2.92
CA ASP A 140 -43.17 4.62 4.17
C ASP A 140 -41.64 4.76 4.00
N ARG A 141 -41.07 4.54 2.81
CA ARG A 141 -39.66 4.85 2.55
C ARG A 141 -39.53 6.31 2.22
N VAL A 142 -39.15 7.04 3.25
CA VAL A 142 -38.65 8.40 3.19
C VAL A 142 -37.62 8.56 2.03
N PRO A 143 -37.98 9.20 0.90
CA PRO A 143 -37.19 9.13 -0.34
C PRO A 143 -35.77 9.69 -0.22
N TRP A 144 -35.51 10.55 0.77
CA TRP A 144 -34.19 11.13 0.99
C TRP A 144 -33.17 10.15 1.58
N HIS A 145 -33.58 9.14 2.37
CA HIS A 145 -32.64 8.16 2.94
C HIS A 145 -32.05 7.24 1.87
N VAL A 146 -32.86 6.82 0.89
CA VAL A 146 -32.39 5.96 -0.23
C VAL A 146 -31.36 6.71 -1.08
N LYS A 147 -31.64 7.98 -1.37
CA LYS A 147 -30.73 8.85 -2.11
C LYS A 147 -29.41 9.08 -1.36
N ASP A 148 -29.46 9.26 -0.05
CA ASP A 148 -28.28 9.39 0.80
C ASP A 148 -27.42 8.12 0.78
N VAL A 149 -28.02 6.93 0.95
CA VAL A 149 -27.29 5.65 0.89
C VAL A 149 -26.62 5.44 -0.46
N HIS A 150 -27.34 5.65 -1.56
CA HIS A 150 -26.75 5.54 -2.90
C HIS A 150 -25.60 6.54 -3.10
N GLN A 151 -25.75 7.78 -2.64
CA GLN A 151 -24.70 8.80 -2.73
C GLN A 151 -23.47 8.40 -1.90
N GLN A 152 -23.67 7.89 -0.68
CA GLN A 152 -22.58 7.42 0.17
C GLN A 152 -21.81 6.25 -0.45
N LEU A 153 -22.50 5.25 -1.00
CA LEU A 153 -21.87 4.14 -1.72
C LEU A 153 -21.08 4.63 -2.93
N TYR A 154 -21.67 5.54 -3.72
CA TYR A 154 -20.98 6.12 -4.88
C TYR A 154 -19.72 6.89 -4.49
N LEU A 155 -19.81 7.76 -3.47
CA LEU A 155 -18.66 8.52 -2.98
C LEU A 155 -17.57 7.60 -2.43
N THR A 156 -17.95 6.55 -1.69
CA THR A 156 -17.01 5.54 -1.19
C THR A 156 -16.34 4.79 -2.35
N SER A 157 -17.09 4.40 -3.37
CA SER A 157 -16.58 3.75 -4.59
C SER A 157 -15.59 4.65 -5.35
N LYS A 158 -15.84 5.97 -5.39
CA LYS A 158 -14.86 6.94 -5.91
C LYS A 158 -13.63 7.07 -5.02
N GLY A 159 -13.80 7.06 -3.70
CA GLY A 159 -12.72 7.05 -2.72
C GLY A 159 -11.77 5.87 -2.89
N ILE A 160 -12.32 4.66 -3.02
CA ILE A 160 -11.53 3.43 -3.23
C ILE A 160 -10.72 3.52 -4.54
N ARG A 161 -11.33 3.97 -5.64
CA ARG A 161 -10.60 4.15 -6.91
C ARG A 161 -9.50 5.21 -6.79
N ALA A 162 -9.74 6.30 -6.07
CA ALA A 162 -8.72 7.31 -5.82
C ALA A 162 -7.55 6.75 -5.00
N ALA A 163 -7.84 5.98 -3.94
CA ALA A 163 -6.83 5.25 -3.17
C ALA A 163 -6.04 4.27 -4.04
N LYS A 164 -6.70 3.54 -4.94
CA LYS A 164 -6.01 2.66 -5.90
C LYS A 164 -5.01 3.42 -6.77
N LEU A 165 -5.42 4.56 -7.33
CA LEU A 165 -4.51 5.39 -8.14
C LEU A 165 -3.31 5.87 -7.33
N ARG A 166 -3.49 6.19 -6.04
CA ARG A 166 -2.38 6.52 -5.14
C ARG A 166 -1.43 5.33 -4.94
N CYS A 167 -1.95 4.12 -4.75
CA CYS A 167 -1.13 2.89 -4.69
C CYS A 167 -0.32 2.69 -5.96
N VAL A 168 -0.93 2.88 -7.14
CA VAL A 168 -0.23 2.75 -8.43
C VAL A 168 0.92 3.75 -8.52
N SER A 169 0.67 5.03 -8.24
CA SER A 169 1.70 6.06 -8.24
C SER A 169 2.81 5.80 -7.22
N LEU A 170 2.45 5.31 -6.03
CA LEU A 170 3.42 4.93 -5.00
C LEU A 170 4.30 3.76 -5.45
N ASN A 171 3.71 2.76 -6.11
CA ASN A 171 4.46 1.63 -6.67
C ASN A 171 5.45 2.09 -7.74
N GLU A 172 5.03 2.91 -8.69
CA GLU A 172 5.91 3.47 -9.74
C GLU A 172 7.08 4.24 -9.12
N ARG A 173 6.81 5.05 -8.10
CA ARG A 173 7.85 5.76 -7.35
C ARG A 173 8.79 4.79 -6.65
N LEU A 174 8.29 3.75 -6.01
CA LEU A 174 9.13 2.75 -5.34
C LEU A 174 10.02 2.00 -6.33
N GLN A 175 9.50 1.64 -7.51
CA GLN A 175 10.30 1.01 -8.56
C GLN A 175 11.43 1.92 -9.05
N ASN A 176 11.16 3.22 -9.20
CA ASN A 176 12.20 4.19 -9.55
C ASN A 176 13.30 4.26 -8.48
N GLU A 177 12.95 4.18 -7.19
CA GLU A 177 13.92 4.15 -6.10
C GLU A 177 14.73 2.86 -6.06
N ILE A 178 14.11 1.70 -6.32
CA ILE A 178 14.80 0.41 -6.43
C ILE A 178 15.83 0.47 -7.57
N ASN A 179 15.43 0.98 -8.74
CA ASN A 179 16.32 1.14 -9.89
C ASN A 179 17.47 2.11 -9.61
N LEU A 180 17.19 3.26 -8.98
CA LEU A 180 18.21 4.20 -8.55
C LEU A 180 19.20 3.55 -7.58
N ALA A 181 18.69 2.79 -6.61
CA ALA A 181 19.52 2.10 -5.64
C ALA A 181 20.44 1.07 -6.29
N PHE A 182 19.93 0.30 -7.25
CA PHE A 182 20.70 -0.67 -8.01
C PHE A 182 21.82 0.02 -8.81
N ASN A 183 21.51 1.11 -9.51
CA ASN A 183 22.48 1.86 -10.30
C ASN A 183 23.62 2.42 -9.44
N ILE A 184 23.31 2.98 -8.26
CA ILE A 184 24.33 3.51 -7.35
C ILE A 184 25.26 2.39 -6.85
N VAL A 185 24.70 1.23 -6.50
CA VAL A 185 25.50 0.07 -6.04
C VAL A 185 26.38 -0.48 -7.18
N SER A 186 25.85 -0.60 -8.40
CA SER A 186 26.63 -1.04 -9.57
C SER A 186 27.80 -0.09 -9.84
N GLN A 187 27.54 1.23 -9.90
CA GLN A 187 28.59 2.24 -10.12
C GLN A 187 29.67 2.20 -9.04
N ARG A 188 29.28 2.02 -7.77
CA ARG A 188 30.25 1.91 -6.67
C ARG A 188 31.11 0.66 -6.81
N ASN A 189 30.51 -0.47 -7.17
CA ASN A 189 31.23 -1.71 -7.40
C ASN A 189 32.20 -1.57 -8.57
N GLU A 190 31.76 -1.02 -9.70
CA GLU A 190 32.60 -0.74 -10.86
C GLU A 190 33.78 0.18 -10.50
N ALA A 191 33.54 1.28 -9.78
CA ALA A 191 34.58 2.18 -9.32
C ALA A 191 35.59 1.47 -8.40
N SER A 192 35.12 0.66 -7.46
CA SER A 192 36.01 -0.10 -6.56
C SER A 192 36.82 -1.17 -7.29
N VAL A 193 36.24 -1.85 -8.29
CA VAL A 193 36.96 -2.80 -9.16
C VAL A 193 38.01 -2.09 -10.01
N GLN A 194 37.68 -0.92 -10.58
CA GLN A 194 38.64 -0.11 -11.33
C GLN A 194 39.80 0.36 -10.44
N MET A 195 39.51 0.84 -9.22
CA MET A 195 40.54 1.24 -8.26
C MET A 195 41.43 0.06 -7.86
N ALA A 196 40.86 -1.13 -7.61
CA ALA A 196 41.63 -2.33 -7.33
C ALA A 196 42.52 -2.73 -8.51
N LYS A 197 42.01 -2.63 -9.75
CA LYS A 197 42.79 -2.90 -10.96
C LYS A 197 43.94 -1.90 -11.11
N SER A 198 43.70 -0.61 -10.91
CA SER A 198 44.75 0.42 -10.94
C SER A 198 45.80 0.17 -9.87
N ALA A 199 45.40 -0.17 -8.63
CA ALA A 199 46.33 -0.51 -7.56
C ALA A 199 47.17 -1.76 -7.86
N MET A 200 46.60 -2.78 -8.53
CA MET A 200 47.35 -3.95 -9.00
C MET A 200 48.37 -3.60 -10.08
N VAL A 201 48.00 -2.71 -11.00
CA VAL A 201 48.88 -2.18 -12.04
C VAL A 201 50.02 -1.38 -11.41
N ASP A 202 49.72 -0.49 -10.47
CA ASP A 202 50.72 0.32 -9.76
C ASP A 202 51.70 -0.55 -8.95
N ASN A 203 51.21 -1.58 -8.26
CA ASN A 203 52.06 -2.54 -7.54
C ASN A 203 52.99 -3.28 -8.51
N THR A 204 52.49 -3.69 -9.67
CA THR A 204 53.30 -4.36 -10.69
C THR A 204 54.37 -3.42 -11.25
N MET A 205 54.00 -2.17 -11.55
CA MET A 205 54.97 -1.15 -12.00
C MET A 205 56.03 -0.87 -10.93
N MET A 206 55.65 -0.73 -9.67
CA MET A 206 56.58 -0.46 -8.58
C MET A 206 57.57 -1.61 -8.37
N LYS A 207 57.12 -2.87 -8.49
CA LYS A 207 57.99 -4.05 -8.49
C LYS A 207 58.99 -4.01 -9.65
N THR A 208 58.53 -3.68 -10.86
CA THR A 208 59.41 -3.57 -12.04
C THR A 208 60.45 -2.48 -11.86
N VAL A 209 60.05 -1.28 -11.40
CA VAL A 209 60.98 -0.18 -11.12
C VAL A 209 62.01 -0.59 -10.07
N ALA A 210 61.58 -1.25 -8.98
CA ALA A 210 62.51 -1.73 -7.94
C ALA A 210 63.54 -2.74 -8.49
N ILE A 211 63.11 -3.68 -9.34
CA ILE A 211 64.02 -4.65 -9.99
C ILE A 211 65.00 -3.94 -10.91
N VAL A 212 64.51 -3.04 -11.78
CA VAL A 212 65.38 -2.27 -12.70
C VAL A 212 66.36 -1.43 -11.90
N SER A 213 65.91 -0.76 -10.84
CA SER A 213 66.79 -0.01 -9.94
C SER A 213 67.86 -0.89 -9.31
N LEU A 214 67.53 -2.09 -8.81
CA LEU A 214 68.50 -3.03 -8.26
C LEU A 214 69.58 -3.41 -9.30
N VAL A 215 69.14 -3.79 -10.50
CA VAL A 215 70.04 -4.22 -11.59
C VAL A 215 70.96 -3.10 -12.06
N TYR A 216 70.48 -1.84 -12.11
CA TYR A 216 71.23 -0.73 -12.69
C TYR A 216 71.97 0.14 -11.66
N LEU A 217 71.57 0.16 -10.38
CA LEU A 217 72.24 0.95 -9.34
C LEU A 217 73.23 0.15 -8.49
N GLU A 218 73.07 -1.17 -8.35
CA GLU A 218 74.05 -2.00 -7.63
C GLU A 218 75.42 -2.18 -8.33
N PRO A 219 75.56 -2.17 -9.67
CA PRO A 219 76.86 -2.34 -10.32
C PRO A 219 77.83 -1.16 -10.18
N TRP A 220 77.40 -0.05 -9.57
CA TRP A 220 78.19 1.18 -9.43
C TRP A 220 78.65 1.47 -7.98
N ARG A 221 78.66 0.45 -7.12
CA ARG A 221 79.38 0.45 -5.83
C ARG A 221 80.54 -0.52 -5.89
#